data_AF-A0A3A8ERA4-F1
#
_entry.id   AF-A0A3A8ERA4-F1
#
_cell.length_a   1.000
_cell.length_b   1.000
_cell.length_c   1.000
_cell.angle_alpha   90.00
_cell.angle_beta   90.00
_cell.angle_gamma   90.00
#
_symmetry.space_group_name_H-M   'P 1'
#
loop_
_entity.id
_entity.type
_entity.pdbx_description
1 polymer ?
#
loop_
_entity_poly.entity_id
_entity_poly.type
_entity_poly.pdbx_seq_one_letter_code
_entity_poly.pdbx_strand_id
1 'polypeptide(L)'
;MKLLKLTTVVFVATLSMQTFADPVQDQFKTLIAPQPTYAEFQKNFDTILGEIEDIAERGNRTQDKAELYPMCVAMQSAITALKNNQKFKADYDEDYKQFNTTFDETLANATHGLSDKEELCEEGKRYYFQNISI
;
A
#
# COMPACT_ATOMS: atom_id res chain seq x y z
N MET A 1 54.37 6.23 -37.01
CA MET A 1 53.39 5.18 -36.64
C MET A 1 53.36 5.02 -35.12
N LYS A 2 52.27 5.44 -34.47
CA LYS A 2 51.91 5.02 -33.10
C LYS A 2 50.40 4.81 -33.12
N LEU A 3 49.97 3.55 -33.22
CA LEU A 3 48.57 3.17 -33.03
C LEU A 3 48.30 3.14 -31.53
N LEU A 4 47.53 4.11 -31.03
CA LEU A 4 46.87 3.97 -29.73
C LEU A 4 45.57 3.18 -29.96
N LYS A 5 45.52 1.96 -29.43
CA LYS A 5 44.28 1.18 -29.33
C LYS A 5 43.47 1.75 -28.16
N LEU A 6 42.41 2.50 -28.45
CA LEU A 6 41.37 2.81 -27.48
C LEU A 6 40.43 1.62 -27.39
N THR A 7 40.62 0.78 -26.38
CA THR A 7 39.67 -0.26 -26.00
C THR A 7 38.55 0.40 -25.20
N THR A 8 37.44 0.73 -25.86
CA THR A 8 36.24 1.23 -25.19
C THR A 8 35.61 0.09 -24.40
N VAL A 9 35.84 0.03 -23.10
CA VAL A 9 35.10 -0.85 -22.19
C VAL A 9 33.71 -0.25 -22.03
N VAL A 10 32.73 -0.81 -22.74
CA VAL A 10 31.32 -0.50 -22.51
C VAL A 10 30.94 -1.16 -21.19
N PHE A 11 30.93 -0.37 -20.12
CA PHE A 11 30.34 -0.77 -18.85
C PHE A 11 28.82 -0.76 -19.04
N VAL A 12 28.26 -1.91 -19.41
CA VAL A 12 26.80 -2.10 -19.32
C VAL A 12 26.50 -2.09 -17.83
N ALA A 13 26.13 -0.91 -17.32
CA ALA A 13 25.51 -0.79 -16.03
C ALA A 13 24.20 -1.59 -16.14
N THR A 14 24.24 -2.84 -15.68
CA THR A 14 23.04 -3.58 -15.35
C THR A 14 22.35 -2.75 -14.29
N LEU A 15 21.33 -2.00 -14.72
CA LEU A 15 20.33 -1.43 -13.84
C LEU A 15 19.79 -2.63 -13.07
N SER A 16 20.29 -2.82 -11.84
CA SER A 16 19.63 -3.63 -10.84
C SER A 16 18.29 -2.95 -10.64
N MET A 17 17.29 -3.38 -11.40
CA MET A 17 15.90 -3.13 -11.06
C MET A 17 15.78 -3.65 -9.64
N GLN A 18 15.68 -2.73 -8.68
CA GLN A 18 15.30 -3.08 -7.33
C GLN A 18 13.88 -3.62 -7.46
N THR A 19 13.76 -4.92 -7.70
CA THR A 19 12.52 -5.64 -7.50
C THR A 19 12.18 -5.37 -6.05
N PHE A 20 11.14 -4.57 -5.84
CA PHE A 20 10.64 -4.31 -4.50
C PHE A 20 10.36 -5.67 -3.85
N ALA A 21 10.74 -5.81 -2.58
CA ALA A 21 10.87 -7.11 -1.91
C ALA A 21 9.54 -7.87 -1.74
N ASP A 22 8.39 -7.23 -2.01
CA ASP A 22 7.05 -7.81 -1.86
C ASP A 22 6.01 -7.17 -2.83
N PRO A 23 5.46 -7.92 -3.80
CA PRO A 23 4.43 -7.45 -4.73
C PRO A 23 3.17 -6.89 -4.07
N VAL A 24 2.79 -7.39 -2.89
CA VAL A 24 1.55 -7.00 -2.19
C VAL A 24 1.66 -5.58 -1.64
N GLN A 25 2.82 -5.18 -1.14
CA GLN A 25 3.07 -3.79 -0.72
C GLN A 25 3.22 -2.86 -1.91
N ASP A 26 3.78 -3.39 -3.00
CA ASP A 26 4.19 -2.60 -4.15
C ASP A 26 3.03 -1.98 -4.92
N GLN A 27 1.87 -2.63 -4.89
CA GLN A 27 0.64 -2.11 -5.50
C GLN A 27 0.15 -0.80 -4.85
N PHE A 28 0.51 -0.53 -3.59
CA PHE A 28 0.03 0.65 -2.85
C PHE A 28 1.03 1.81 -2.82
N LYS A 29 2.29 1.61 -3.20
CA LYS A 29 3.39 2.58 -2.96
C LYS A 29 3.13 3.98 -3.51
N THR A 30 2.46 4.08 -4.66
CA THR A 30 2.14 5.35 -5.31
C THR A 30 0.90 6.01 -4.70
N LEU A 31 -0.03 5.19 -4.20
CA LEU A 31 -1.29 5.63 -3.59
C LEU A 31 -1.06 6.28 -2.22
N ILE A 32 -0.06 5.78 -1.46
CA ILE A 32 0.23 6.25 -0.11
C ILE A 32 1.18 7.46 -0.04
N ALA A 33 1.75 7.89 -1.16
CA ALA A 33 2.66 9.03 -1.18
C ALA A 33 1.94 10.34 -0.77
N PRO A 34 2.68 11.36 -0.30
CA PRO A 34 2.12 12.71 -0.17
C PRO A 34 1.65 13.21 -1.54
N GLN A 35 0.40 13.65 -1.63
CA GLN A 35 -0.22 14.10 -2.88
C GLN A 35 -0.21 15.64 -2.96
N PRO A 36 -0.06 16.21 -4.16
CA PRO A 36 -0.04 17.66 -4.35
C PRO A 36 -1.43 18.30 -4.20
N THR A 37 -2.51 17.56 -4.47
CA THR A 37 -3.89 18.07 -4.41
C THR A 37 -4.83 17.13 -3.65
N TYR A 38 -5.93 17.69 -3.13
CA TYR A 38 -6.95 16.90 -2.44
C TYR A 38 -7.61 15.89 -3.38
N ALA A 39 -7.93 16.28 -4.62
CA ALA A 39 -8.55 15.38 -5.59
C ALA A 39 -7.67 14.15 -5.91
N GLU A 40 -6.35 14.32 -5.97
CA GLU A 40 -5.43 13.19 -6.14
C GLU A 40 -5.37 12.30 -4.89
N PHE A 41 -5.36 12.91 -3.70
CA PHE A 41 -5.45 12.16 -2.44
C PHE A 41 -6.76 11.38 -2.35
N GLN A 42 -7.92 12.00 -2.58
CA GLN A 42 -9.23 11.37 -2.51
C GLN A 42 -9.31 10.17 -3.46
N LYS A 43 -8.95 10.37 -4.74
CA LYS A 43 -8.92 9.29 -5.73
C LYS A 43 -8.06 8.11 -5.28
N ASN A 44 -6.86 8.38 -4.78
CA ASN A 44 -5.94 7.33 -4.34
C ASN A 44 -6.42 6.65 -3.06
N PHE A 45 -7.02 7.39 -2.13
CA PHE A 45 -7.59 6.85 -0.91
C PHE A 45 -8.80 5.96 -1.19
N ASP A 46 -9.73 6.41 -2.04
CA ASP A 46 -10.86 5.60 -2.51
C ASP A 46 -10.41 4.33 -3.24
N THR A 47 -9.31 4.41 -4.00
CA THR A 47 -8.71 3.21 -4.62
C THR A 47 -8.26 2.21 -3.56
N ILE A 48 -7.63 2.67 -2.47
CA ILE A 48 -7.24 1.79 -1.36
C ILE A 48 -8.48 1.19 -0.67
N LEU A 49 -9.54 1.98 -0.47
CA LEU A 49 -10.79 1.49 0.11
C LEU A 49 -11.45 0.41 -0.76
N GLY A 50 -11.48 0.61 -2.08
CA GLY A 50 -11.96 -0.40 -3.03
C GLY A 50 -11.17 -1.70 -2.96
N GLU A 51 -9.84 -1.64 -2.87
CA GLU A 51 -9.01 -2.83 -2.70
C GLU A 51 -9.30 -3.56 -1.37
N ILE A 52 -9.56 -2.82 -0.29
CA ILE A 52 -9.98 -3.42 0.99
C ILE A 52 -11.30 -4.19 0.81
N GLU A 53 -12.28 -3.60 0.14
CA GLU A 53 -13.57 -4.26 -0.15
C GLU A 53 -13.39 -5.51 -1.00
N ASP A 54 -12.59 -5.43 -2.07
CA ASP A 54 -12.31 -6.55 -2.96
C ASP A 54 -11.60 -7.70 -2.24
N ILE A 55 -10.59 -7.40 -1.41
CA ILE A 55 -9.91 -8.42 -0.60
C ILE A 55 -10.89 -9.05 0.40
N ALA A 56 -11.75 -8.25 1.04
CA ALA A 56 -12.76 -8.75 1.98
C ALA A 56 -13.75 -9.70 1.28
N GLU A 57 -14.23 -9.34 0.09
CA GLU A 57 -15.13 -10.18 -0.70
C GLU A 57 -14.45 -11.50 -1.09
N ARG A 58 -13.21 -11.43 -1.60
CA ARG A 58 -12.44 -12.63 -1.94
C ARG A 58 -12.22 -13.52 -0.73
N GLY A 59 -11.76 -12.96 0.39
CA GLY A 59 -11.55 -13.70 1.64
C GLY A 59 -12.83 -14.36 2.16
N ASN A 60 -13.98 -13.68 2.06
CA ASN A 60 -15.26 -14.28 2.44
C ASN A 60 -15.69 -15.42 1.49
N ARG A 61 -15.42 -15.29 0.19
CA ARG A 61 -15.76 -16.31 -0.80
C ARG A 61 -14.85 -17.54 -0.74
N THR A 62 -13.55 -17.34 -0.57
CA THR A 62 -12.55 -18.42 -0.62
C THR A 62 -12.24 -19.01 0.75
N GLN A 63 -12.48 -18.26 1.82
CA GLN A 63 -12.04 -18.58 3.19
C GLN A 63 -10.51 -18.82 3.25
N ASP A 64 -9.76 -18.25 2.31
CA ASP A 64 -8.32 -18.44 2.21
C ASP A 64 -7.58 -17.52 3.19
N LYS A 65 -6.76 -18.12 4.05
CA LYS A 65 -5.92 -17.39 5.00
C LYS A 65 -4.85 -16.54 4.31
N ALA A 66 -4.53 -16.83 3.05
CA ALA A 66 -3.61 -16.01 2.26
C ALA A 66 -4.10 -14.56 2.09
N GLU A 67 -5.42 -14.32 2.09
CA GLU A 67 -5.98 -12.97 1.92
C GLU A 67 -5.79 -12.08 3.16
N LEU A 68 -5.45 -12.66 4.32
CA LEU A 68 -5.16 -11.89 5.54
C LEU A 68 -3.98 -10.94 5.35
N TYR A 69 -2.94 -11.36 4.63
CA TYR A 69 -1.77 -10.50 4.42
C TYR A 69 -2.06 -9.30 3.51
N PRO A 70 -2.61 -9.47 2.30
CA PRO A 70 -3.09 -8.36 1.49
C PRO A 70 -4.04 -7.43 2.23
N MET A 71 -4.98 -7.98 3.01
CA MET A 71 -5.90 -7.18 3.82
C MET A 71 -5.17 -6.28 4.82
N CYS A 72 -4.20 -6.83 5.56
CA CYS A 72 -3.38 -6.05 6.50
C CYS A 72 -2.54 -4.98 5.81
N VAL A 73 -1.96 -5.29 4.65
CA VAL A 73 -1.19 -4.32 3.85
C VAL A 73 -2.09 -3.19 3.32
N ALA A 74 -3.29 -3.50 2.86
CA ALA A 74 -4.25 -2.50 2.38
C ALA A 74 -4.71 -1.57 3.50
N MET A 75 -5.06 -2.11 4.68
CA MET A 75 -5.41 -1.31 5.86
C MET A 75 -4.24 -0.41 6.32
N GLN A 76 -3.02 -0.94 6.37
CA GLN A 76 -1.83 -0.17 6.69
C GLN A 76 -1.57 0.94 5.66
N SER A 77 -1.88 0.67 4.39
CA SER A 77 -1.77 1.65 3.30
C SER A 77 -2.80 2.77 3.46
N ALA A 78 -4.04 2.48 3.84
CA ALA A 78 -5.06 3.49 4.13
C ALA A 78 -4.62 4.41 5.28
N ILE A 79 -4.13 3.84 6.38
CA ILE A 79 -3.57 4.60 7.52
C ILE A 79 -2.42 5.50 7.06
N THR A 80 -1.54 4.99 6.19
CA THR A 80 -0.37 5.73 5.71
C THR A 80 -0.75 6.85 4.76
N ALA A 81 -1.71 6.61 3.86
CA ALA A 81 -2.25 7.62 2.96
C ALA A 81 -2.85 8.78 3.74
N LEU A 82 -3.63 8.51 4.80
CA LEU A 82 -4.14 9.54 5.71
C LEU A 82 -2.98 10.30 6.37
N LYS A 83 -2.05 9.60 7.04
CA LYS A 83 -0.92 10.25 7.75
C LYS A 83 -0.07 11.15 6.84
N ASN A 84 0.19 10.73 5.61
CA ASN A 84 0.99 11.51 4.66
C ASN A 84 0.25 12.71 4.06
N ASN A 85 -1.08 12.76 4.21
CA ASN A 85 -1.94 13.76 3.58
C ASN A 85 -2.82 14.53 4.59
N GLN A 86 -2.40 14.60 5.86
CA GLN A 86 -3.11 15.31 6.95
C GLN A 86 -3.50 16.76 6.64
N LYS A 87 -2.78 17.42 5.73
CA LYS A 87 -3.09 18.79 5.28
C LYS A 87 -4.48 18.92 4.64
N PHE A 88 -5.08 17.81 4.16
CA PHE A 88 -6.40 17.78 3.54
C PHE A 88 -7.54 17.38 4.47
N LYS A 89 -7.31 17.38 5.79
CA LYS A 89 -8.31 16.98 6.79
C LYS A 89 -9.65 17.69 6.62
N ALA A 90 -9.65 19.01 6.40
CA ALA A 90 -10.89 19.78 6.27
C ALA A 90 -11.70 19.38 5.04
N ASP A 91 -11.02 19.20 3.90
CA ASP A 91 -11.66 18.76 2.65
C ASP A 91 -12.21 17.33 2.79
N TYR A 92 -11.45 16.43 3.43
CA TYR A 92 -11.89 15.08 3.75
C TYR A 92 -13.15 15.08 4.63
N ASP A 93 -13.16 15.86 5.72
CA ASP A 93 -14.30 15.93 6.65
C ASP A 93 -15.56 16.44 5.93
N GLU A 94 -15.43 17.33 4.95
CA GLU A 94 -16.56 17.83 4.17
C GLU A 94 -17.17 16.76 3.25
N ASP A 95 -16.33 15.97 2.57
CA ASP A 95 -16.76 14.97 1.59
C ASP A 95 -17.20 13.66 2.23
N TYR A 96 -16.50 13.20 3.26
CA TYR A 96 -16.77 11.93 3.94
C TYR A 96 -17.82 12.06 5.06
N LYS A 97 -18.36 13.26 5.33
CA LYS A 97 -19.45 13.45 6.31
C LYS A 97 -20.67 12.54 6.07
N GLN A 98 -20.93 12.15 4.82
CA GLN A 98 -22.01 11.25 4.48
C GLN A 98 -21.85 9.84 5.09
N PHE A 99 -20.62 9.47 5.45
CA PHE A 99 -20.29 8.23 6.15
C PHE A 99 -20.24 8.39 7.67
N ASN A 100 -20.69 9.55 8.19
CA ASN A 100 -20.72 9.88 9.61
C ASN A 100 -19.37 9.63 10.31
N THR A 101 -18.29 10.05 9.67
CA THR A 101 -16.93 9.96 10.20
C THR A 101 -16.14 11.22 9.87
N THR A 102 -15.14 11.50 10.69
CA THR A 102 -14.09 12.49 10.42
C THR A 102 -12.77 11.81 10.04
N PHE A 103 -11.83 12.59 9.53
CA PHE A 103 -10.47 12.18 9.23
C PHE A 103 -9.80 11.57 10.46
N ASP A 104 -9.90 12.23 11.62
CA ASP A 104 -9.26 11.77 12.85
C ASP A 104 -9.90 10.47 13.35
N GLU A 105 -11.23 10.36 13.30
CA GLU A 105 -11.94 9.13 13.66
C GLU A 105 -11.61 7.99 12.71
N THR A 106 -11.56 8.24 11.40
CA THR A 106 -11.16 7.24 10.41
C THR A 106 -9.74 6.75 10.71
N LEU A 107 -8.80 7.68 10.91
CA LEU A 107 -7.41 7.34 11.20
C LEU A 107 -7.27 6.58 12.52
N ALA A 108 -7.98 7.02 13.57
CA ALA A 108 -7.96 6.39 14.89
C ALA A 108 -8.55 4.98 14.85
N ASN A 109 -9.74 4.82 14.25
CA ASN A 109 -10.43 3.54 14.15
C ASN A 109 -9.63 2.54 13.31
N ALA A 110 -9.08 2.96 12.17
CA ALA A 110 -8.23 2.11 11.35
C ALA A 110 -6.95 1.71 12.09
N THR A 111 -6.28 2.65 12.77
CA THR A 111 -5.06 2.38 13.54
C THR A 111 -5.32 1.43 14.69
N HIS A 112 -6.38 1.66 15.46
CA HIS A 112 -6.75 0.79 16.58
C HIS A 112 -7.16 -0.60 16.09
N GLY A 113 -8.03 -0.67 15.07
CA GLY A 113 -8.49 -1.94 14.51
C GLY A 113 -7.38 -2.78 13.89
N LEU A 114 -6.35 -2.15 13.31
CA LEU A 114 -5.16 -2.86 12.84
C LEU A 114 -4.26 -3.32 13.99
N SER A 115 -4.07 -2.47 15.01
CA SER A 115 -3.29 -2.81 16.21
C SER A 115 -3.88 -4.01 16.95
N ASP A 116 -5.21 -4.09 17.06
CA ASP A 116 -5.90 -5.22 17.71
C ASP A 116 -5.78 -6.53 16.92
N LYS A 117 -5.30 -6.45 15.67
CA LYS A 117 -5.13 -7.58 14.75
C LYS A 117 -3.67 -7.87 14.39
N GLU A 118 -2.70 -7.29 15.12
CA GLU A 118 -1.28 -7.43 14.82
C GLU A 118 -0.84 -8.90 14.69
N GLU A 119 -1.22 -9.75 15.64
CA GLU A 119 -0.89 -11.18 15.60
C GLU A 119 -1.46 -11.88 14.36
N LEU A 120 -2.71 -11.57 14.00
CA LEU A 120 -3.36 -12.11 12.80
C LEU A 120 -2.66 -11.65 11.52
N CYS A 121 -2.19 -10.40 11.48
CA CYS A 121 -1.44 -9.88 10.34
C CYS A 121 -0.08 -10.58 10.19
N GLU A 122 0.63 -10.83 11.29
CA GLU A 122 1.89 -11.58 11.27
C GLU A 122 1.70 -13.06 10.92
N GLU A 123 0.62 -13.69 11.39
CA GLU A 123 0.22 -15.02 10.94
C GLU A 123 -0.09 -15.07 9.44
N GLY A 124 -0.93 -14.15 8.95
CA GLY A 124 -1.27 -14.04 7.55
C GLY A 124 -0.04 -13.84 6.68
N LYS A 125 0.87 -12.96 7.09
CA LYS A 125 2.14 -12.70 6.40
C LYS A 125 3.00 -13.96 6.30
N ARG A 126 3.21 -14.67 7.42
CA ARG A 126 3.96 -15.94 7.44
C ARG A 126 3.32 -16.97 6.52
N TYR A 127 2.00 -17.12 6.60
CA TYR A 127 1.25 -18.06 5.75
C TYR A 127 1.40 -17.73 4.27
N TYR A 128 1.23 -16.45 3.89
CA TYR A 128 1.34 -15.98 2.51
C TYR A 128 2.71 -16.30 1.90
N PHE A 129 3.80 -15.97 2.60
CA PHE A 129 5.15 -16.24 2.09
C PHE A 129 5.52 -17.72 2.07
N GLN A 130 4.90 -18.56 2.90
CA GLN A 130 5.16 -20.01 2.92
C GLN A 130 4.38 -20.77 1.84
N ASN A 131 3.23 -20.26 1.39
CA ASN A 131 2.28 -21.03 0.58
C ASN A 131 1.96 -20.40 -0.78
N ILE A 132 2.17 -19.09 -0.94
CA ILE A 132 1.76 -18.35 -2.15
C ILE A 132 2.95 -17.70 -2.85
N SER A 133 3.93 -17.18 -2.10
CA SER A 133 5.11 -16.54 -2.70
C SER A 133 6.01 -17.57 -3.39
N ILE A 134 5.96 -17.60 -4.72
CA ILE A 134 6.93 -18.30 -5.60
C ILE A 134 7.80 -17.24 -6.27
#